data_AF-A0A919YYF9-F1
#
_entry.id   AF-A0A919YYF9-F1
#
_cell.length_a   1.000
_cell.length_b   1.000
_cell.length_c   1.000
_cell.angle_alpha   90.00
_cell.angle_beta   90.00
_cell.angle_gamma   90.00
#
_symmetry.space_group_name_H-M   'P 1'
#
loop_
_entity.id
_entity.type
_entity.pdbx_description
1 polymer ?
#
loop_
_entity_poly.entity_id
_entity_poly.type
_entity_poly.pdbx_seq_one_letter_code
_entity_poly.pdbx_strand_id
1 'polypeptide(L)' 'MEVDPRYTSQACPKCEHTERANRDKKKHRFCCQKCGYRSNDDRIGAMNLQRIGIQYIAEVAV' A
#
# COMPACT_ATOMS: atom_id res chain seq x y z
N MET A 1 4.93 -2.58 16.95
CA MET A 1 5.24 -2.38 15.53
C MET A 1 4.63 -1.05 15.10
N GLU A 2 5.44 -0.04 14.89
CA GLU A 2 4.95 1.28 14.45
C GLU A 2 4.91 1.27 12.94
N VAL A 3 3.76 0.89 12.38
CA VAL A 3 3.54 1.01 10.94
C VAL A 3 3.16 2.46 10.70
N ASP A 4 4.08 3.26 10.17
CA ASP A 4 3.73 4.63 9.79
C ASP A 4 2.57 4.53 8.78
N PRO A 5 1.36 5.00 9.12
CA PRO A 5 0.21 4.93 8.21
C PRO A 5 0.40 5.86 7.00
N ARG A 6 1.34 6.81 7.10
CA ARG A 6 1.78 7.61 5.95
C ARG A 6 2.47 6.66 4.98
N TYR A 7 2.32 6.92 3.68
CA TYR A 7 2.96 6.12 2.61
C TYR A 7 2.38 4.71 2.37
N THR A 8 1.39 4.23 3.13
CA THR A 8 0.67 2.98 2.83
C THR A 8 0.06 2.98 1.42
N SER A 9 -0.38 4.11 0.90
CA SER A 9 -0.88 4.24 -0.48
C SER A 9 0.21 4.30 -1.58
N GLN A 10 1.48 4.13 -1.22
CA GLN A 10 2.63 4.17 -2.14
C GLN A 10 3.29 2.80 -2.33
N ALA A 11 3.03 1.86 -1.42
CA ALA A 11 3.52 0.49 -1.49
C ALA A 11 2.72 -0.33 -2.50
N CYS A 12 3.42 -0.94 -3.46
CA CYS A 12 2.80 -1.82 -4.43
C CYS A 12 2.38 -3.15 -3.77
N PRO A 13 1.10 -3.56 -3.83
CA PRO A 13 0.66 -4.82 -3.23
C PRO A 13 1.14 -6.06 -3.99
N LYS A 14 1.72 -5.91 -5.20
CA LYS A 14 2.26 -7.03 -5.99
C LYS A 14 3.74 -7.29 -5.81
N CYS A 15 4.54 -6.23 -5.66
CA CYS A 15 6.00 -6.32 -5.71
C CYS A 15 6.70 -5.56 -4.58
N GLU A 16 5.91 -5.02 -3.65
CA GLU A 16 6.34 -4.33 -2.43
C GLU A 16 7.17 -3.05 -2.64
N HIS A 17 7.46 -2.71 -3.91
CA HIS A 17 8.11 -1.45 -4.27
C HIS A 17 7.30 -0.26 -3.77
N THR A 18 7.93 0.56 -2.95
CA THR A 18 7.32 1.75 -2.35
C THR A 18 8.01 2.98 -2.88
N GLU A 19 7.26 3.83 -3.56
CA GLU A 19 7.79 5.05 -4.16
C GLU A 19 6.70 6.10 -4.29
N ARG A 20 7.04 7.38 -4.03
CA ARG A 20 6.08 8.48 -4.10
C ARG A 20 5.46 8.63 -5.49
N ALA A 21 6.24 8.40 -6.54
CA ALA A 21 5.79 8.43 -7.93
C ALA A 21 4.81 7.28 -8.26
N ASN A 22 4.64 6.29 -7.39
CA ASN A 22 3.61 5.28 -7.57
C ASN A 22 2.21 5.85 -7.41
N ARG A 23 2.04 7.00 -6.73
CA ARG A 23 0.75 7.59 -6.41
C ARG A 23 0.57 8.99 -6.99
N ASP A 24 -0.50 9.19 -7.77
CA ASP A 24 -1.02 10.49 -8.15
C ASP A 24 -2.28 10.83 -7.33
N LYS A 25 -2.07 11.62 -6.27
CA LYS A 25 -3.12 12.11 -5.36
C LYS A 25 -4.17 12.97 -6.05
N LYS A 26 -3.81 13.73 -7.10
CA LYS A 26 -4.75 14.66 -7.76
C LYS A 26 -5.73 13.91 -8.64
N LYS A 27 -5.31 12.77 -9.18
CA LYS A 27 -6.09 11.95 -10.12
C LYS A 27 -6.62 10.66 -9.52
N HIS A 28 -6.43 10.44 -8.21
CA HIS A 28 -6.77 9.20 -7.51
C HIS A 28 -6.28 7.94 -8.24
N ARG A 29 -5.01 7.97 -8.67
CA ARG A 29 -4.40 6.93 -9.49
C ARG A 29 -3.14 6.40 -8.86
N PHE A 30 -2.96 5.09 -8.99
CA PHE A 30 -1.75 4.39 -8.63
C PHE A 30 -1.17 3.68 -9.85
N CYS A 31 0.14 3.80 -10.05
CA CYS A 31 0.91 3.06 -11.05
C CYS A 31 2.29 2.72 -10.49
N CYS A 32 2.55 1.45 -10.21
CA CYS A 32 3.85 1.02 -9.72
C CYS A 32 4.93 1.23 -10.79
N GLN A 33 5.99 1.95 -10.45
CA GLN A 33 7.12 2.22 -11.35
C GLN A 33 8.00 0.98 -11.61
N LYS A 34 7.96 -0.03 -10.71
CA LYS A 34 8.74 -1.27 -10.84
C LYS A 34 8.04 -2.34 -11.68
N CYS A 35 6.76 -2.61 -11.42
CA CYS A 35 6.04 -3.73 -12.05
C CYS A 35 4.88 -3.30 -12.96
N GLY A 36 4.61 -2.00 -13.09
CA GLY A 36 3.55 -1.47 -13.94
C GLY A 36 2.12 -1.71 -13.42
N TYR A 37 1.95 -2.25 -12.21
CA TYR A 37 0.62 -2.47 -11.63
C TYR A 37 -0.14 -1.17 -11.45
N ARG A 38 -1.39 -1.12 -11.93
CA ARG A 38 -2.25 0.07 -11.93
C ARG A 38 -3.54 -0.19 -11.17
N SER A 39 -3.98 0.81 -10.40
CA SER A 39 -5.23 0.78 -9.64
C SER A 39 -5.63 2.21 -9.25
N ASN A 40 -6.79 2.38 -8.63
CA ASN A 40 -7.09 3.56 -7.82
C ASN A 40 -6.23 3.55 -6.54
N ASP A 41 -5.74 4.71 -6.11
CA ASP A 41 -4.82 4.86 -4.97
C ASP A 41 -5.50 4.65 -3.60
N ASP A 42 -6.77 5.03 -3.46
CA ASP A 42 -7.57 4.77 -2.26
C ASP A 42 -7.79 3.27 -2.07
N ARG A 43 -8.06 2.53 -3.16
CA ARG A 43 -8.10 1.05 -3.14
C ARG A 43 -6.78 0.44 -2.69
N ILE A 44 -5.63 0.99 -3.12
CA ILE A 44 -4.31 0.53 -2.69
C ILE A 44 -4.11 0.81 -1.20
N GLY A 45 -4.52 1.98 -0.72
CA GLY A 45 -4.51 2.30 0.71
C GLY A 45 -5.31 1.29 1.54
N ALA A 46 -6.53 0.96 1.12
CA ALA A 46 -7.37 -0.02 1.79
C ALA A 46 -6.75 -1.43 1.81
N MET A 47 -6.17 -1.88 0.69
CA MET A 47 -5.47 -3.17 0.62
C MET A 47 -4.28 -3.24 1.59
N ASN A 48 -3.49 -2.18 1.62
CA ASN A 48 -2.31 -2.16 2.49
C ASN A 48 -2.70 -2.07 3.97
N LEU A 49 -3.76 -1.33 4.31
CA LEU A 49 -4.29 -1.31 5.68
C LEU A 49 -4.84 -2.68 6.11
N GLN A 50 -5.60 -3.37 5.25
CA GLN A 50 -6.08 -4.72 5.51
C GLN A 50 -4.93 -5.69 5.78
N ARG A 51 -3.87 -5.65 4.95
CA ARG A 51 -2.69 -6.49 5.12
C ARG A 51 -2.00 -6.26 6.46
N ILE A 52 -1.86 -5.01 6.88
CA ILE A 52 -1.30 -4.64 8.19
C ILE A 52 -2.18 -5.20 9.32
N GLY A 53 -3.51 -5.09 9.21
CA GLY A 53 -4.43 -5.64 10.20
C GLY A 53 -4.32 -7.16 10.36
N ILE A 54 -4.23 -7.89 9.23
CA ILE A 54 -4.02 -9.35 9.25
C ILE A 54 -2.68 -9.70 9.91
N GLN A 55 -1.61 -8.98 9.57
CA GLN A 55 -0.29 -9.19 10.16
C GLN A 55 -0.29 -8.96 11.67
N TYR A 56 -0.92 -7.87 12.12
CA TYR A 56 -1.06 -7.57 13.55
C TYR A 56 -1.80 -8.69 14.30
N ILE A 57 -2.91 -9.19 13.74
CA ILE A 57 -3.65 -10.32 14.33
C ILE A 57 -2.76 -11.56 14.42
N ALA A 58 -2.02 -11.88 13.35
CA ALA A 58 -1.13 -13.03 13.32
C ALA A 58 0.02 -12.94 14.35
N GLU A 59 0.52 -11.74 14.64
CA GLU A 59 1.58 -11.53 15.62
C GLU A 59 1.10 -11.53 17.07
N VAL A 60 -0.15 -11.11 17.31
CA VAL A 60 -0.75 -11.03 18.66
C VAL A 60 -1.47 -12.34 19.04
N ALA A 61 -1.87 -13.15 18.07
CA ALA A 61 -2.52 -14.44 18.30
C ALA A 61 -1.53 -15.61 18.51
N VAL A 62 -0.22 -15.32 18.57
CA VAL A 62 0.87 -16.27 18.90
C VAL A 62 1.38 -15.97 20.30
#